data_AF-A0A976GSL3-F1
#
_entry.id   AF-A0A976GSL3-F1
#
_cell.length_a   1.000
_cell.length_b   1.000
_cell.length_c   1.000
_cell.angle_alpha   90.00
_cell.angle_beta   90.00
_cell.angle_gamma   90.00
#
_symmetry.space_group_name_H-M   'P 1'
#
loop_
_entity.id
_entity.type
_entity.pdbx_description
1 polymer ?
#
loop_
_entity_poly.entity_id
_entity_poly.type
_entity_poly.pdbx_seq_one_letter_code
_entity_poly.pdbx_strand_id
1 'polypeptide(L)'
;MDKTNYGWKSIMKKVTIGSVALMLMGAVALVAFYSYFEYQSYHIAKQHHLAPQDVNSIKHAYTAALVYRALRGAGLSSHRATQTTLSFGMVNEYFERVVKYHQPDSMKEIMKDMYNNHAGVVAMRWHEQHHIPTHPYYASVEAIIGRMVKHHVVLATESDVHERHHEASSIPAAHRWAQQQQLPIMKHVHRALMIPKRSLAHEEKIVSKPAS
;
A
#
# COMPACT_ATOMS: atom_id res chain seq x y z
N MET A 1 -3.15 -43.81 43.35
CA MET A 1 -2.16 -42.91 42.71
C MET A 1 -2.61 -42.63 41.29
N ASP A 2 -3.12 -41.43 41.03
CA ASP A 2 -3.82 -41.03 39.81
C ASP A 2 -2.91 -40.95 38.58
N LYS A 3 -2.93 -41.98 37.73
CA LYS A 3 -2.32 -41.96 36.40
C LYS A 3 -3.06 -41.01 35.43
N THR A 4 -4.29 -40.62 35.75
CA THR A 4 -5.12 -39.69 34.97
C THR A 4 -4.57 -38.27 34.99
N ASN A 5 -3.98 -37.81 36.10
CA ASN A 5 -3.48 -36.45 36.26
C ASN A 5 -2.22 -36.15 35.43
N TYR A 6 -1.43 -37.16 35.08
CA TYR A 6 -0.20 -37.01 34.29
C TYR A 6 -0.48 -36.80 32.79
N GLY A 7 -1.52 -37.46 32.26
CA GLY A 7 -1.90 -37.34 30.84
C GLY A 7 -2.38 -35.92 30.49
N TRP A 8 -3.22 -35.34 31.35
CA TRP A 8 -3.76 -33.99 31.16
C TRP A 8 -2.68 -32.90 31.20
N LYS A 9 -1.71 -33.00 32.11
CA LYS A 9 -0.59 -32.04 32.18
C LYS A 9 0.29 -32.09 30.92
N SER A 10 0.52 -33.28 30.37
CA SER A 10 1.29 -33.46 29.13
C SER A 10 0.57 -32.89 27.90
N ILE A 11 -0.74 -33.12 27.79
CA ILE A 11 -1.57 -32.59 26.70
C ILE A 11 -1.64 -31.06 26.79
N MET A 12 -1.94 -30.50 27.96
CA MET A 12 -1.99 -29.06 28.20
C MET A 12 -0.66 -28.39 27.83
N LYS A 13 0.49 -28.95 28.23
CA LYS A 13 1.81 -28.42 27.88
C LYS A 13 2.04 -28.39 26.36
N LYS A 14 1.65 -29.44 25.63
CA LYS A 14 1.77 -29.50 24.15
C LYS A 14 0.88 -28.46 23.48
N VAL A 15 -0.36 -28.29 23.95
CA VAL A 15 -1.29 -27.28 23.43
C VAL A 15 -0.74 -25.88 23.67
N THR A 16 -0.26 -25.57 24.88
CA THR A 16 0.34 -24.27 25.19
C THR A 16 1.56 -23.99 24.33
N ILE A 17 2.49 -24.94 24.19
CA ILE A 17 3.67 -24.78 23.33
C ILE A 17 3.26 -24.56 21.87
N GLY A 18 2.29 -25.33 21.36
CA GLY A 18 1.77 -25.18 20.00
C GLY A 18 1.16 -23.79 19.77
N SER A 19 0.34 -23.30 20.71
CA SER A 19 -0.27 -21.97 20.63
C SER A 19 0.78 -20.85 20.68
N VAL A 20 1.77 -20.95 21.56
CA VAL A 20 2.87 -19.96 21.64
C VAL A 20 3.68 -19.96 20.35
N ALA A 21 4.01 -21.13 19.81
CA ALA A 21 4.73 -21.24 18.54
C ALA A 21 3.94 -20.60 17.39
N LEU A 22 2.62 -20.81 17.33
CA LEU A 22 1.75 -20.21 16.31
C LEU A 22 1.70 -18.68 16.44
N MET A 23 1.60 -18.15 17.67
CA MET A 23 1.64 -16.71 17.91
C MET A 23 2.99 -16.10 17.50
N LEU A 24 4.10 -16.76 17.82
CA LEU A 24 5.44 -16.30 17.44
C LEU A 24 5.63 -16.32 15.92
N MET A 25 5.20 -17.38 15.24
CA MET A 25 5.23 -17.42 13.77
C MET A 25 4.38 -16.31 13.14
N GLY A 26 3.19 -16.06 13.70
CA GLY A 26 2.35 -14.93 13.27
C GLY A 26 3.04 -13.58 13.46
N ALA A 27 3.68 -13.35 14.60
CA ALA A 27 4.43 -12.14 14.88
C ALA A 27 5.62 -11.96 13.92
N VAL A 28 6.41 -13.01 13.69
CA VAL A 28 7.54 -12.98 12.74
C VAL A 28 7.05 -12.68 11.32
N ALA A 29 5.96 -13.30 10.89
CA ALA A 29 5.37 -13.04 9.57
C ALA A 29 4.91 -11.59 9.43
N LEU A 30 4.29 -11.01 10.45
CA LEU A 30 3.88 -9.60 10.47
C LEU A 30 5.07 -8.64 10.40
N VAL A 31 6.12 -8.90 11.17
CA VAL A 31 7.35 -8.08 11.15
C VAL A 31 8.00 -8.16 9.77
N ALA A 32 8.19 -9.37 9.23
CA ALA A 32 8.76 -9.56 7.90
C ALA A 32 7.93 -8.88 6.80
N PHE A 33 6.60 -8.95 6.90
CA PHE A 33 5.68 -8.28 6.00
C PHE A 33 5.88 -6.76 6.06
N TYR A 34 5.84 -6.17 7.26
CA TYR A 34 6.05 -4.72 7.45
C TYR A 34 7.42 -4.26 6.91
N SER A 35 8.50 -4.96 7.29
CA SER A 35 9.86 -4.66 6.83
C SER A 35 10.01 -4.75 5.32
N TYR A 36 9.28 -5.65 4.65
CA TYR A 36 9.30 -5.73 3.18
C TYR A 36 8.70 -4.47 2.53
N PHE A 37 7.54 -3.97 3.00
CA PHE A 37 6.96 -2.75 2.43
C PHE A 37 7.81 -1.53 2.71
N GLU A 38 8.36 -1.43 3.92
CA GLU A 38 9.28 -0.36 4.27
C GLU A 38 10.52 -0.37 3.35
N TYR A 39 11.17 -1.53 3.20
CA TYR A 39 12.31 -1.68 2.29
C TYR A 39 11.97 -1.28 0.84
N GLN A 40 10.84 -1.75 0.31
CA GLN A 40 10.42 -1.41 -1.06
C GLN A 40 10.11 0.08 -1.21
N SER A 41 9.48 0.71 -0.23
CA SER A 41 9.23 2.16 -0.26
C SER A 41 10.52 2.97 -0.24
N TYR A 42 11.52 2.58 0.56
CA TYR A 42 12.84 3.21 0.56
C TYR A 42 13.57 3.01 -0.75
N HIS A 43 13.49 1.82 -1.34
CA HIS A 43 14.10 1.51 -2.62
C HIS A 43 13.54 2.42 -3.73
N ILE A 44 12.22 2.53 -3.84
CA ILE A 44 11.54 3.41 -4.80
C ILE A 44 11.92 4.88 -4.54
N ALA A 45 11.86 5.34 -3.28
CA ALA A 45 12.22 6.70 -2.93
C ALA A 45 13.67 7.04 -3.33
N LYS A 46 14.61 6.12 -3.06
CA LYS A 46 16.03 6.27 -3.43
C LYS A 46 16.23 6.29 -4.94
N GLN A 47 15.58 5.40 -5.68
CA GLN A 47 15.64 5.37 -7.14
C GLN A 47 15.14 6.67 -7.78
N HIS A 48 14.20 7.35 -7.13
CA HIS A 48 13.60 8.59 -7.61
C HIS A 48 14.13 9.86 -6.94
N HIS A 49 15.23 9.75 -6.16
CA HIS A 49 15.85 10.87 -5.44
C HIS A 49 14.88 11.66 -4.56
N LEU A 50 13.94 10.96 -3.93
CA LEU A 50 12.97 11.56 -3.04
C LEU A 50 13.49 11.70 -1.62
N ALA A 51 12.86 12.62 -0.89
CA ALA A 51 13.21 12.88 0.48
C ALA A 51 12.56 11.82 1.41
N PRO A 52 13.13 11.58 2.61
CA PRO A 52 12.63 10.54 3.52
C PRO A 52 11.15 10.67 3.88
N GLN A 53 10.61 11.89 3.92
CA GLN A 53 9.19 12.13 4.22
C GLN A 53 8.23 11.55 3.17
N ASP A 54 8.69 11.30 1.95
CA ASP A 54 7.87 10.76 0.86
C ASP A 54 7.73 9.23 0.92
N VAL A 55 8.57 8.58 1.73
CA VAL A 55 8.62 7.12 1.87
C VAL A 55 7.29 6.58 2.39
N ASN A 56 6.65 7.28 3.35
CA ASN A 56 5.36 6.82 3.88
C ASN A 56 4.28 6.84 2.81
N SER A 57 4.21 7.90 2.01
CA SER A 57 3.24 8.03 0.92
C SER A 57 3.40 6.92 -0.13
N ILE A 58 4.65 6.57 -0.46
CA ILE A 58 4.97 5.44 -1.34
C ILE A 58 4.55 4.11 -0.71
N LYS A 59 4.85 3.91 0.58
CA LYS A 59 4.51 2.70 1.35
C LYS A 59 3.00 2.43 1.28
N HIS A 60 2.16 3.44 1.53
CA HIS A 60 0.70 3.31 1.44
C HIS A 60 0.24 2.96 0.02
N ALA A 61 0.70 3.70 -0.99
CA ALA A 61 0.31 3.43 -2.38
C ALA A 61 0.75 2.04 -2.87
N TYR A 62 1.99 1.65 -2.57
CA TYR A 62 2.55 0.36 -2.96
C TYR A 62 1.85 -0.81 -2.25
N THR A 63 1.60 -0.67 -0.94
CA THR A 63 0.87 -1.67 -0.15
C THR A 63 -0.54 -1.86 -0.67
N ALA A 64 -1.28 -0.77 -0.88
CA ALA A 64 -2.64 -0.83 -1.41
C ALA A 64 -2.68 -1.47 -2.81
N ALA A 65 -1.73 -1.13 -3.68
CA ALA A 65 -1.62 -1.75 -5.00
C ALA A 65 -1.37 -3.27 -4.92
N LEU A 66 -0.46 -3.72 -4.05
CA LEU A 66 -0.18 -5.15 -3.87
C LEU A 66 -1.36 -5.91 -3.26
N VAL A 67 -2.00 -5.37 -2.23
CA VAL A 67 -3.19 -5.97 -1.62
C VAL A 67 -4.30 -6.09 -2.65
N TYR A 68 -4.58 -5.03 -3.41
CA TYR A 68 -5.55 -5.07 -4.49
C TYR A 68 -5.22 -6.17 -5.50
N ARG A 69 -3.97 -6.22 -5.99
CA ARG A 69 -3.52 -7.23 -6.95
C ARG A 69 -3.67 -8.65 -6.40
N ALA A 70 -3.34 -8.88 -5.13
CA ALA A 70 -3.48 -10.18 -4.49
C ALA A 70 -4.95 -10.61 -4.40
N LEU A 71 -5.85 -9.72 -3.99
CA LEU A 71 -7.29 -10.01 -3.92
C LEU A 71 -7.88 -10.30 -5.31
N ARG A 72 -7.41 -9.60 -6.34
CA ARG A 72 -7.79 -9.86 -7.73
C ARG A 72 -7.29 -11.22 -8.22
N GLY A 73 -6.05 -11.58 -7.88
CA GLY A 73 -5.50 -12.92 -8.12
C GLY A 73 -6.26 -14.03 -7.39
N ALA A 74 -6.84 -13.73 -6.23
CA ALA A 74 -7.72 -14.63 -5.47
C ALA A 74 -9.16 -14.69 -6.01
N GLY A 75 -9.47 -14.01 -7.11
CA GLY A 75 -10.77 -14.08 -7.78
C GLY A 75 -11.83 -13.09 -7.30
N LEU A 76 -11.50 -12.13 -6.42
CA LEU A 76 -12.45 -11.10 -6.03
C LEU A 76 -12.71 -10.14 -7.20
N SER A 77 -13.95 -9.67 -7.35
CA SER A 77 -14.27 -8.64 -8.36
C SER A 77 -13.52 -7.34 -8.10
N SER A 78 -13.29 -6.53 -9.15
CA SER A 78 -12.61 -5.23 -9.05
C SER A 78 -13.23 -4.33 -7.98
N HIS A 79 -14.55 -4.34 -7.85
CA HIS A 79 -15.28 -3.59 -6.82
C HIS A 79 -14.98 -4.11 -5.40
N ARG A 80 -15.11 -5.42 -5.16
CA ARG A 80 -14.83 -6.01 -3.84
C ARG A 80 -13.37 -5.85 -3.44
N ALA A 81 -12.43 -6.11 -4.36
CA ALA A 81 -11.01 -5.92 -4.11
C ALA A 81 -10.68 -4.45 -3.74
N THR A 82 -11.29 -3.47 -4.43
CA THR A 82 -11.16 -2.05 -4.08
C THR A 82 -11.66 -1.78 -2.66
N GLN A 83 -12.91 -2.17 -2.38
CA GLN A 83 -13.52 -1.90 -1.09
C GLN A 83 -12.74 -2.55 0.07
N THR A 84 -12.34 -3.81 -0.09
CA THR A 84 -11.56 -4.54 0.92
C THR A 84 -10.20 -3.89 1.14
N THR A 85 -9.49 -3.53 0.07
CA THR A 85 -8.17 -2.87 0.17
C THR A 85 -8.26 -1.56 0.94
N LEU A 86 -9.22 -0.70 0.59
CA LEU A 86 -9.41 0.59 1.26
C LEU A 86 -9.88 0.43 2.71
N SER A 87 -10.70 -0.60 2.98
CA SER A 87 -11.10 -0.94 4.35
C SER A 87 -9.91 -1.40 5.20
N PHE A 88 -8.97 -2.16 4.62
CA PHE A 88 -7.71 -2.48 5.29
C PHE A 88 -6.86 -1.24 5.54
N GLY A 89 -6.84 -0.27 4.61
CA GLY A 89 -6.24 1.04 4.84
C GLY A 89 -6.83 1.75 6.06
N MET A 90 -8.16 1.82 6.19
CA MET A 90 -8.81 2.39 7.38
C MET A 90 -8.45 1.65 8.67
N VAL A 91 -8.48 0.31 8.63
CA VAL A 91 -8.14 -0.51 9.80
C VAL A 91 -6.69 -0.29 10.22
N ASN A 92 -5.77 -0.15 9.26
CA ASN A 92 -4.37 0.20 9.53
C ASN A 92 -4.28 1.51 10.32
N GLU A 93 -4.96 2.57 9.89
CA GLU A 93 -4.94 3.86 10.61
C GLU A 93 -5.54 3.78 12.02
N TYR A 94 -6.57 2.95 12.23
CA TYR A 94 -7.08 2.68 13.56
C TYR A 94 -6.03 1.99 14.45
N PHE A 95 -5.33 0.99 13.92
CA PHE A 95 -4.26 0.31 14.64
C PHE A 95 -3.08 1.24 14.92
N GLU A 96 -2.61 2.01 13.94
CA GLU A 96 -1.52 2.96 14.12
C GLU A 96 -1.87 3.99 15.19
N ARG A 97 -3.09 4.53 15.20
CA ARG A 97 -3.53 5.47 16.24
C ARG A 97 -3.59 4.86 17.64
N VAL A 98 -3.94 3.58 17.76
CA VAL A 98 -3.96 2.86 19.05
C VAL A 98 -2.55 2.55 19.52
N VAL A 99 -1.67 2.10 18.62
CA VAL A 99 -0.29 1.71 18.94
C VAL A 99 0.58 2.94 19.20
N LYS A 100 0.46 3.99 18.39
CA LYS A 100 1.13 5.29 18.56
C LYS A 100 0.38 6.19 19.56
N TYR A 101 -0.19 5.63 20.63
CA TYR A 101 -1.00 6.36 21.60
C TYR A 101 -0.34 7.67 22.12
N HIS A 102 0.98 7.67 22.25
CA HIS A 102 1.74 8.82 22.75
C HIS A 102 1.97 9.93 21.71
N GLN A 103 1.89 9.60 20.42
CA GLN A 103 2.08 10.53 19.30
C GLN A 103 1.17 10.10 18.13
N PRO A 104 -0.16 10.28 18.27
CA PRO A 104 -1.10 9.90 17.22
C PRO A 104 -0.87 10.79 15.98
N ASP A 105 -0.98 10.19 14.80
CA ASP A 105 -0.83 10.92 13.55
C ASP A 105 -1.88 12.03 13.42
N SER A 106 -1.50 13.11 12.74
CA SER A 106 -2.40 14.22 12.49
C SER A 106 -3.54 13.76 11.55
N MET A 107 -4.68 14.45 11.58
CA MET A 107 -5.75 14.12 10.65
C MET A 107 -5.34 14.35 9.18
N LYS A 108 -4.47 15.33 8.94
CA LYS A 108 -3.92 15.60 7.60
C LYS A 108 -3.05 14.44 7.12
N GLU A 109 -2.27 13.84 8.02
CA GLU A 109 -1.49 12.65 7.73
C GLU A 109 -2.40 11.45 7.41
N ILE A 110 -3.44 11.20 8.20
CA ILE A 110 -4.42 10.14 7.92
C ILE A 110 -5.10 10.37 6.56
N MET A 111 -5.50 11.60 6.25
CA MET A 111 -6.10 11.93 4.94
C MET A 111 -5.12 11.71 3.79
N LYS A 112 -3.86 12.14 3.96
CA LYS A 112 -2.77 11.89 3.02
C LYS A 112 -2.59 10.39 2.77
N ASP A 113 -2.55 9.58 3.82
CA ASP A 113 -2.35 8.14 3.71
C ASP A 113 -3.55 7.44 3.03
N MET A 114 -4.78 7.89 3.30
CA MET A 114 -5.97 7.46 2.56
C MET A 114 -5.89 7.82 1.08
N TYR A 115 -5.46 9.04 0.74
CA TYR A 115 -5.26 9.46 -0.64
C TYR A 115 -4.28 8.52 -1.36
N ASN A 116 -3.14 8.24 -0.73
CA ASN A 116 -2.10 7.39 -1.31
C ASN A 116 -2.55 5.94 -1.46
N ASN A 117 -3.29 5.39 -0.49
CA ASN A 117 -3.96 4.09 -0.63
C ASN A 117 -4.89 4.05 -1.85
N HIS A 118 -5.72 5.08 -2.03
CA HIS A 118 -6.60 5.22 -3.19
C HIS A 118 -5.81 5.30 -4.51
N ALA A 119 -4.72 6.07 -4.54
CA ALA A 119 -3.85 6.19 -5.71
C ALA A 119 -3.29 4.82 -6.13
N GLY A 120 -2.82 4.02 -5.18
CA GLY A 120 -2.35 2.65 -5.43
C GLY A 120 -3.42 1.73 -6.04
N VAL A 121 -4.64 1.76 -5.50
CA VAL A 121 -5.76 0.97 -6.04
C VAL A 121 -6.13 1.41 -7.45
N VAL A 122 -6.23 2.72 -7.68
CA VAL A 122 -6.58 3.27 -8.99
C VAL A 122 -5.51 2.94 -10.03
N ALA A 123 -4.23 2.92 -9.65
CA ALA A 123 -3.13 2.50 -10.50
C ALA A 123 -3.28 1.06 -10.98
N MET A 124 -3.60 0.13 -10.06
CA MET A 124 -3.80 -1.27 -10.42
C MET A 124 -5.04 -1.47 -11.27
N ARG A 125 -6.13 -0.74 -11.00
CA ARG A 125 -7.31 -0.75 -11.86
C ARG A 125 -7.02 -0.25 -13.25
N TRP A 126 -6.24 0.83 -13.37
CA TRP A 126 -5.79 1.34 -14.65
C TRP A 126 -4.97 0.27 -15.39
N HIS A 127 -4.02 -0.37 -14.69
CA HIS A 127 -3.19 -1.43 -15.25
C HIS A 127 -4.03 -2.63 -15.74
N GLU A 128 -5.01 -3.08 -14.96
CA GLU A 128 -5.96 -4.12 -15.36
C GLU A 128 -6.76 -3.74 -16.61
N GLN A 129 -7.17 -2.48 -16.76
CA GLN A 129 -7.96 -2.06 -17.91
C GLN A 129 -7.13 -1.98 -19.19
N HIS A 130 -5.86 -1.60 -19.09
CA HIS A 130 -5.05 -1.30 -20.26
C HIS A 130 -4.20 -2.47 -20.74
N HIS A 131 -4.19 -3.60 -20.02
CA HIS A 131 -3.57 -4.89 -20.41
C HIS A 131 -2.30 -4.70 -21.25
N ILE A 132 -1.29 -3.98 -20.73
CA ILE A 132 -0.03 -3.75 -21.45
C ILE A 132 0.92 -4.88 -21.04
N PRO A 133 0.89 -6.06 -21.69
CA PRO A 133 1.41 -7.28 -21.10
C PRO A 133 2.92 -7.42 -21.27
N THR A 134 3.56 -6.46 -21.95
CA THR A 134 4.91 -6.63 -22.49
C THR A 134 5.80 -5.40 -22.36
N HIS A 135 5.32 -4.30 -21.76
CA HIS A 135 6.16 -3.12 -21.57
C HIS A 135 6.84 -3.16 -20.20
N PRO A 136 8.19 -3.07 -20.10
CA PRO A 136 8.93 -3.19 -18.84
C PRO A 136 8.47 -2.19 -17.76
N TYR A 137 7.98 -1.01 -18.17
CA TYR A 137 7.40 0.01 -17.27
C TYR A 137 6.10 -0.38 -16.55
N TYR A 138 5.43 -1.47 -16.93
CA TYR A 138 4.22 -1.96 -16.25
C TYR A 138 4.36 -3.39 -15.74
N ALA A 139 5.55 -3.99 -15.86
CA ALA A 139 5.78 -5.39 -15.52
C ALA A 139 5.64 -5.69 -14.01
N SER A 140 5.74 -4.67 -13.15
CA SER A 140 5.65 -4.82 -11.70
C SER A 140 4.89 -3.66 -11.05
N VAL A 141 4.38 -3.92 -9.84
CA VAL A 141 3.76 -2.87 -9.01
C VAL A 141 4.78 -1.77 -8.70
N GLU A 142 6.03 -2.15 -8.47
CA GLU A 142 7.13 -1.21 -8.22
C GLU A 142 7.33 -0.24 -9.38
N ALA A 143 7.37 -0.74 -10.63
CA ALA A 143 7.52 0.10 -11.82
C ALA A 143 6.34 1.07 -12.00
N ILE A 144 5.12 0.61 -11.72
CA ILE A 144 3.90 1.43 -11.79
C ILE A 144 3.96 2.56 -10.74
N ILE A 145 4.26 2.23 -9.49
CA ILE A 145 4.36 3.21 -8.41
C ILE A 145 5.53 4.18 -8.65
N GLY A 146 6.70 3.70 -9.08
CA GLY A 146 7.82 4.55 -9.43
C GLY A 146 7.49 5.55 -10.55
N ARG A 147 6.71 5.13 -11.56
CA ARG A 147 6.21 6.05 -12.59
C ARG A 147 5.23 7.08 -12.02
N MET A 148 4.34 6.67 -11.14
CA MET A 148 3.42 7.58 -10.45
C MET A 148 4.17 8.60 -9.58
N VAL A 149 5.21 8.17 -8.89
CA VAL A 149 6.14 9.02 -8.12
C VAL A 149 6.79 10.05 -9.03
N LYS A 150 7.37 9.63 -10.17
CA LYS A 150 7.99 10.53 -11.16
C LYS A 150 7.04 11.62 -11.66
N HIS A 151 5.73 11.37 -11.61
CA HIS A 151 4.68 12.30 -12.02
C HIS A 151 3.89 12.88 -10.84
N HIS A 152 4.42 12.79 -9.61
CA HIS A 152 3.85 13.38 -8.39
C HIS A 152 2.43 12.93 -8.03
N VAL A 153 2.02 11.71 -8.40
CA VAL A 153 0.66 11.22 -8.11
C VAL A 153 0.52 10.64 -6.70
N VAL A 154 1.57 10.02 -6.16
CA VAL A 154 1.58 9.46 -4.79
C VAL A 154 2.26 10.36 -3.77
N LEU A 155 2.57 11.60 -4.15
CA LEU A 155 3.32 12.55 -3.31
C LEU A 155 2.38 13.58 -2.68
N ALA A 156 1.14 13.18 -2.37
CA ALA A 156 0.29 14.02 -1.55
C ALA A 156 1.02 14.30 -0.22
N THR A 157 1.08 15.57 0.13
CA THR A 157 1.65 16.09 1.36
C THR A 157 0.53 16.58 2.27
N GLU A 158 0.81 16.82 3.55
CA GLU A 158 -0.15 17.48 4.44
C GLU A 158 -0.56 18.87 3.93
N SER A 159 0.30 19.56 3.19
CA SER A 159 -0.03 20.84 2.54
C SER A 159 -1.00 20.70 1.37
N ASP A 160 -1.00 19.57 0.66
CA ASP A 160 -1.95 19.28 -0.42
C ASP A 160 -3.35 18.96 0.13
N VAL A 161 -3.42 18.60 1.42
CA VAL A 161 -4.67 18.31 2.11
C VAL A 161 -5.20 19.59 2.77
N HIS A 162 -6.08 20.28 2.06
CA HIS A 162 -6.85 21.37 2.66
C HIS A 162 -7.91 20.80 3.61
N GLU A 163 -7.70 20.98 4.92
CA GLU A 163 -8.76 20.82 5.91
C GLU A 163 -9.86 21.85 5.63
N ARG A 164 -10.92 21.43 4.95
CA ARG A 164 -12.22 22.01 5.27
C ARG A 164 -12.52 21.54 6.69
N HIS A 165 -12.24 22.38 7.67
CA HIS A 165 -12.21 22.13 9.13
C HIS A 165 -13.45 21.41 9.75
N HIS A 166 -14.44 21.02 8.95
CA HIS A 166 -15.63 20.29 9.40
C HIS A 166 -15.79 18.89 8.78
N GLU A 167 -15.05 18.52 7.73
CA GLU A 167 -15.33 17.29 6.97
C GLU A 167 -14.51 16.06 7.41
N ALA A 168 -13.42 16.21 8.17
CA ALA A 168 -12.51 15.11 8.49
C ALA A 168 -12.24 14.92 10.00
N SER A 169 -13.18 15.17 10.91
CA SER A 169 -12.93 15.00 12.36
C SER A 169 -12.64 13.55 12.83
N SER A 170 -12.64 12.56 11.92
CA SER A 170 -12.49 11.14 12.24
C SER A 170 -11.95 10.34 11.05
N ILE A 171 -11.38 9.15 11.31
CA ILE A 171 -10.88 8.22 10.27
C ILE A 171 -11.94 7.90 9.20
N PRO A 172 -13.21 7.60 9.54
CA PRO A 172 -14.25 7.38 8.52
C PRO A 172 -14.52 8.60 7.66
N ALA A 173 -14.33 9.80 8.22
CA ALA A 173 -14.52 11.05 7.51
C ALA A 173 -13.34 11.35 6.56
N ALA A 174 -12.10 11.07 6.98
CA ALA A 174 -10.93 11.07 6.10
C ALA A 174 -11.07 10.09 4.93
N HIS A 175 -11.59 8.88 5.19
CA HIS A 175 -11.87 7.92 4.12
C HIS A 175 -12.93 8.41 3.13
N ARG A 176 -14.03 9.00 3.62
CA ARG A 176 -15.06 9.61 2.73
C ARG A 176 -14.47 10.75 1.90
N TRP A 177 -13.61 11.59 2.48
CA TRP A 177 -12.90 12.62 1.75
C TRP A 177 -12.01 12.01 0.65
N ALA A 178 -11.24 10.95 0.95
CA ALA A 178 -10.39 10.30 -0.04
C ALA A 178 -11.21 9.64 -1.18
N GLN A 179 -12.40 9.11 -0.87
CA GLN A 179 -13.35 8.64 -1.88
C GLN A 179 -13.80 9.77 -2.82
N GLN A 180 -14.03 10.98 -2.33
CA GLN A 180 -14.34 12.14 -3.17
C GLN A 180 -13.16 12.53 -4.08
N GLN A 181 -11.92 12.24 -3.67
CA GLN A 181 -10.71 12.45 -4.48
C GLN A 181 -10.53 11.40 -5.59
N GLN A 182 -11.38 10.38 -5.68
CA GLN A 182 -11.20 9.28 -6.64
C GLN A 182 -11.12 9.76 -8.10
N LEU A 183 -11.95 10.73 -8.50
CA LEU A 183 -11.92 11.28 -9.87
C LEU A 183 -10.64 12.07 -10.16
N PRO A 184 -10.22 13.03 -9.31
CA PRO A 184 -8.90 13.66 -9.41
C PRO A 184 -7.74 12.66 -9.50
N ILE A 185 -7.71 11.69 -8.58
CA ILE A 185 -6.69 10.63 -8.53
C ILE A 185 -6.67 9.86 -9.86
N MET A 186 -7.83 9.45 -10.37
CA MET A 186 -7.93 8.74 -11.64
C MET A 186 -7.38 9.55 -12.81
N LYS A 187 -7.66 10.85 -12.87
CA LYS A 187 -7.09 11.74 -13.90
C LYS A 187 -5.56 11.83 -13.79
N HIS A 188 -5.03 11.93 -12.57
CA HIS A 188 -3.59 11.99 -12.32
C HIS A 188 -2.89 10.68 -12.67
N VAL A 189 -3.44 9.54 -12.22
CA VAL A 189 -2.97 8.19 -12.57
C VAL A 189 -2.96 8.00 -14.07
N HIS A 190 -4.08 8.33 -14.74
CA HIS A 190 -4.17 8.19 -16.19
C HIS A 190 -3.11 9.05 -16.89
N ARG A 191 -2.90 10.30 -16.46
CA ARG A 191 -1.85 11.16 -17.03
C ARG A 191 -0.44 10.62 -16.79
N ALA A 192 -0.14 10.14 -15.60
CA ALA A 192 1.17 9.61 -15.24
C ALA A 192 1.50 8.30 -15.96
N LEU A 193 0.49 7.46 -16.14
CA LEU A 193 0.64 6.14 -16.73
C LEU A 193 0.32 6.12 -18.23
N MET A 194 -0.19 7.19 -18.83
CA MET A 194 -0.29 7.31 -20.29
C MET A 194 1.07 7.59 -20.89
N ILE A 195 1.53 6.72 -21.79
CA ILE A 195 2.72 6.95 -22.60
C ILE A 195 2.28 7.39 -24.00
N PRO A 196 2.67 8.58 -24.49
CA PRO A 196 2.57 8.88 -25.90
C PRO A 196 3.43 7.87 -26.69
N LYS A 197 2.90 7.27 -27.76
CA LYS A 197 3.63 6.28 -28.60
C LYS A 197 5.08 6.68 -28.95
N ARG A 198 5.39 7.98 -29.03
CA ARG A 198 6.73 8.52 -29.32
C ARG A 198 7.76 8.37 -28.19
N SER A 199 7.36 8.39 -26.91
CA SER A 199 8.33 8.28 -25.81
C SER A 199 8.76 6.84 -25.53
N LEU A 200 7.95 5.85 -25.90
CA LEU A 200 8.32 4.42 -25.85
C LEU A 200 9.59 4.15 -26.67
N ALA A 201 9.66 4.66 -27.90
CA ALA A 201 10.80 4.48 -28.81
C ALA A 201 12.07 5.24 -28.37
N HIS A 202 11.93 6.30 -27.58
CA HIS A 202 13.07 7.08 -27.07
C HIS A 202 13.64 6.47 -25.79
N GLU A 203 12.78 5.94 -24.91
CA GLU A 203 13.18 5.26 -23.68
C GLU A 203 13.74 3.84 -23.95
N GLU A 204 13.24 3.11 -24.96
CA GLU A 204 13.86 1.84 -25.43
C GLU A 204 15.30 2.03 -25.90
N LYS A 205 15.65 3.17 -26.52
CA LYS A 205 17.02 3.51 -26.90
C LYS A 205 17.95 3.78 -25.71
N ILE A 206 17.40 4.12 -24.55
CA ILE A 206 18.17 4.39 -23.33
C ILE A 206 18.44 3.09 -22.58
N VAL A 207 17.45 2.19 -22.50
CA VAL A 207 17.59 0.88 -21.83
C VAL A 207 18.44 -0.12 -22.63
N SER A 208 18.49 0.02 -23.97
CA SER A 208 19.27 -0.87 -24.85
C SER A 208 20.74 -0.46 -25.05
N LYS A 209 21.21 0.63 -24.44
CA LYS A 209 22.64 0.96 -24.44
C LYS A 209 23.33 0.21 -23.30
N PRO A 210 24.21 -0.77 -23.58
CA PRO A 210 25.07 -1.31 -22.55
C PRO A 210 25.96 -0.18 -22.03
N ALA A 211 26.11 -0.10 -20.70
CA ALA A 211 27.08 0.80 -20.08
C ALA A 211 28.47 0.45 -20.61
N SER A 212 29.02 1.34 -21.42
CA SER A 212 30.41 1.32 -21.90
C SER A 212 31.35 1.82 -20.81
#